data_AF-A0A661V7F4-F1
#
_entry.id   AF-A0A661V7F4-F1
#
_cell.length_a   1.000
_cell.length_b   1.000
_cell.length_c   1.000
_cell.angle_alpha   90.00
_cell.angle_beta   90.00
_cell.angle_gamma   90.00
#
_symmetry.space_group_name_H-M   'P 1'
#
loop_
_entity.id
_entity.type
_entity.pdbx_description
1 polymer ?
#
loop_
_entity_poly.entity_id
_entity_poly.type
_entity_poly.pdbx_seq_one_letter_code
_entity_poly.pdbx_strand_id
1 'polypeptide(L)'
;MKRSIAEQLESSGFRYVQSHQNDPLGCSVAREVIAILSQENWVERGNVMGEYFLEGLKQLEEKHDVVKEARGRGMLLGLELQPQGSLSVQSVYEALLEYGFLVGYYSAGNVLRFDPALTVEKEDVASLLESLDRILERRRDVLPYRHPVGAVVSDENGRSPTHPMVRTAGGKGIETT
;
A
#
# COMPACT_ATOMS: atom_id res chain seq x y z
N MET A 1 -15.80 -20.94 -5.95
CA MET A 1 -16.08 -21.12 -7.40
C MET A 1 -17.38 -21.89 -7.53
N LYS A 2 -18.29 -21.50 -8.43
CA LYS A 2 -19.52 -22.29 -8.67
C LYS A 2 -19.15 -23.57 -9.42
N ARG A 3 -19.67 -24.72 -8.97
CA ARG A 3 -19.39 -26.04 -9.55
C ARG A 3 -19.62 -26.08 -11.07
N SER A 4 -20.68 -25.44 -11.53
CA SER A 4 -21.03 -25.34 -12.96
C SER A 4 -19.95 -24.71 -13.83
N ILE A 5 -19.17 -23.76 -13.28
CA ILE A 5 -18.09 -23.09 -14.02
C ILE A 5 -16.87 -24.03 -14.15
N ALA A 6 -16.56 -24.77 -13.10
CA ALA A 6 -15.48 -25.76 -13.13
C ALA A 6 -15.77 -26.87 -14.15
N GLU A 7 -16.99 -27.42 -14.13
CA GLU A 7 -17.46 -28.44 -15.09
C GLU A 7 -17.42 -27.93 -16.54
N GLN A 8 -17.81 -26.67 -16.76
CA GLN A 8 -17.73 -26.05 -18.08
C GLN A 8 -16.27 -25.88 -18.55
N LEU A 9 -15.37 -25.43 -17.69
CA LEU A 9 -13.94 -25.31 -18.01
C LEU A 9 -13.32 -26.67 -18.37
N GLU A 10 -13.61 -27.71 -17.60
CA GLU A 10 -13.15 -29.08 -17.87
C GLU A 10 -13.65 -29.59 -19.23
N SER A 11 -14.94 -29.37 -19.54
CA SER A 11 -15.56 -29.79 -20.81
C SER A 11 -15.07 -29.00 -22.03
N SER A 12 -14.59 -27.76 -21.84
CA SER A 12 -14.18 -26.85 -22.92
C SER A 12 -12.80 -27.17 -23.51
N GLY A 13 -12.02 -28.05 -22.88
CA GLY A 13 -10.63 -28.32 -23.27
C GLY A 13 -9.66 -27.16 -22.99
N PHE A 14 -10.10 -26.14 -22.24
CA PHE A 14 -9.26 -25.02 -21.84
C PHE A 14 -8.11 -25.50 -20.94
N ARG A 15 -6.87 -25.24 -21.36
CA ARG A 15 -5.66 -25.64 -20.65
C ARG A 15 -4.83 -24.39 -20.32
N TYR A 16 -4.71 -24.10 -19.03
CA TYR A 16 -3.82 -23.08 -18.50
C TYR A 16 -2.72 -23.74 -17.69
N VAL A 17 -1.46 -23.43 -18.01
CA VAL A 17 -0.29 -23.98 -17.33
C VAL A 17 0.69 -22.84 -17.08
N GLN A 18 1.25 -22.80 -15.87
CA GLN A 18 2.35 -21.92 -15.48
C GLN A 18 3.40 -22.78 -14.77
N SER A 19 4.69 -22.46 -14.95
CA SER A 19 5.81 -23.27 -14.44
C SER A 19 5.84 -23.42 -12.91
N HIS A 20 5.19 -22.51 -12.18
CA HIS A 20 5.13 -22.51 -10.71
C HIS A 20 3.73 -22.81 -10.16
N GLN A 21 2.82 -23.33 -10.99
CA GLN A 21 1.50 -23.73 -10.54
C GLN A 21 1.61 -24.97 -9.64
N ASN A 22 0.89 -24.97 -8.50
CA ASN A 22 0.89 -26.07 -7.53
C ASN A 22 2.27 -26.38 -6.91
N ASP A 23 3.11 -25.36 -6.77
CA ASP A 23 4.38 -25.50 -6.04
C ASP A 23 4.13 -25.96 -4.58
N PRO A 24 4.73 -27.08 -4.13
CA PRO A 24 4.47 -27.64 -2.80
C PRO A 24 4.82 -26.70 -1.65
N LEU A 25 5.85 -25.85 -1.80
CA LEU A 25 6.23 -24.88 -0.79
C LEU A 25 5.18 -23.79 -0.66
N GLY A 26 4.73 -23.23 -1.79
CA GLY A 26 3.62 -22.27 -1.83
C GLY A 26 2.34 -22.84 -1.20
N CYS A 27 2.00 -24.10 -1.52
CA CYS A 27 0.86 -24.79 -0.92
C CYS A 27 1.00 -24.96 0.60
N SER A 28 2.20 -25.30 1.10
CA SER A 28 2.45 -25.44 2.54
C SER A 28 2.29 -24.12 3.28
N VAL A 29 2.83 -23.03 2.74
CA VAL A 29 2.71 -21.68 3.33
C VAL A 29 1.24 -21.24 3.33
N ALA A 30 0.53 -21.37 2.21
CA ALA A 30 -0.88 -20.99 2.12
C ALA A 30 -1.75 -21.76 3.13
N ARG A 31 -1.49 -23.07 3.31
CA ARG A 31 -2.20 -23.89 4.29
C ARG A 31 -1.98 -23.37 5.71
N GLU A 32 -0.75 -23.02 6.07
CA GLU A 32 -0.43 -22.51 7.40
C GLU A 32 -1.05 -21.13 7.66
N VAL A 33 -0.99 -20.22 6.68
CA VAL A 33 -1.63 -18.90 6.78
C VAL A 33 -3.14 -19.05 7.02
N ILE A 34 -3.81 -19.93 6.28
CA ILE A 34 -5.25 -20.20 6.48
C ILE A 34 -5.53 -20.76 7.87
N ALA A 35 -4.66 -21.65 8.37
CA ALA A 35 -4.79 -22.23 9.70
C ALA A 35 -4.68 -21.15 10.80
N ILE A 36 -3.65 -20.30 10.74
CA ILE A 36 -3.43 -19.17 11.67
C ILE A 36 -4.62 -18.22 11.65
N LEU A 37 -5.07 -17.78 10.46
CA LEU A 37 -6.22 -16.89 10.31
C LEU A 37 -7.49 -17.44 10.96
N SER A 38 -7.69 -18.76 10.87
CA SER A 38 -8.89 -19.43 11.40
C SER A 38 -8.81 -19.72 12.90
N GLN A 39 -7.63 -20.13 13.40
CA GLN A 39 -7.44 -20.54 14.80
C GLN A 39 -7.34 -19.33 15.74
N GLU A 40 -6.74 -18.24 15.27
CA GLU A 40 -6.47 -17.05 16.09
C GLU A 40 -7.52 -15.94 15.87
N ASN A 41 -8.58 -16.21 15.10
CA ASN A 41 -9.68 -15.27 14.83
C ASN A 41 -9.23 -13.90 14.28
N TRP A 42 -8.14 -13.87 13.50
CA TRP A 42 -7.57 -12.62 12.96
C TRP A 42 -8.54 -11.82 12.09
N VAL A 43 -9.46 -12.50 11.40
CA VAL A 43 -10.51 -11.83 10.60
C VAL A 43 -11.44 -11.02 11.50
N GLU A 44 -11.88 -11.60 12.62
CA GLU A 44 -12.76 -10.93 13.56
C GLU A 44 -12.04 -9.79 14.29
N ARG A 45 -10.79 -10.02 14.71
CA ARG A 45 -9.95 -8.94 15.26
C ARG A 45 -9.80 -7.79 14.26
N GLY A 46 -9.60 -8.10 12.98
CA GLY A 46 -9.53 -7.10 11.91
C GLY A 46 -10.84 -6.33 11.70
N ASN A 47 -12.00 -6.96 11.92
CA ASN A 47 -13.28 -6.25 11.90
C ASN A 47 -13.38 -5.27 13.06
N VAL A 48 -13.12 -5.73 14.30
CA VAL A 48 -13.21 -4.88 15.50
C VAL A 48 -12.20 -3.72 15.44
N MET A 49 -10.96 -3.99 15.05
CA MET A 49 -9.93 -2.95 14.90
C MET A 49 -10.26 -2.00 13.74
N GLY A 50 -10.79 -2.53 12.65
CA GLY A 50 -11.22 -1.75 11.50
C GLY A 50 -12.37 -0.79 11.83
N GLU A 51 -13.33 -1.23 12.63
CA GLU A 51 -14.42 -0.40 13.17
C GLU A 51 -13.87 0.74 14.04
N TYR A 52 -12.99 0.42 15.00
CA TYR A 52 -12.33 1.43 15.83
C TYR A 52 -11.56 2.46 15.00
N PHE A 53 -10.80 2.01 14.01
CA PHE A 53 -10.01 2.91 13.16
C PHE A 53 -10.95 3.76 12.28
N LEU A 54 -11.98 3.18 11.68
CA LEU A 54 -12.95 3.92 10.87
C LEU A 54 -13.72 4.95 11.70
N GLU A 55 -14.12 4.64 12.92
CA GLU A 55 -14.74 5.60 13.85
C GLU A 55 -13.82 6.79 14.12
N GLY A 56 -12.52 6.53 14.37
CA GLY A 56 -11.53 7.60 14.52
C GLY A 56 -11.39 8.47 13.28
N LEU A 57 -11.37 7.87 12.09
CA LEU A 57 -11.34 8.61 10.82
C LEU A 57 -12.61 9.45 10.61
N LYS A 58 -13.78 8.95 11.01
CA LYS A 58 -15.04 9.71 10.96
C LYS A 58 -15.06 10.89 11.92
N GLN A 59 -14.44 10.77 13.09
CA GLN A 59 -14.28 11.91 14.00
C GLN A 59 -13.42 13.01 13.36
N LEU A 60 -12.38 12.64 12.59
CA LEU A 60 -11.59 13.60 11.81
C LEU A 60 -12.40 14.22 10.67
N GLU A 61 -13.27 13.44 10.02
CA GLU A 61 -14.24 13.95 9.02
C GLU A 61 -15.16 15.02 9.61
N GLU A 62 -15.71 14.79 10.80
CA GLU A 62 -16.56 15.76 11.48
C GLU A 62 -15.80 17.01 11.94
N LYS A 63 -14.52 16.86 12.31
CA LYS A 63 -13.69 17.94 12.86
C LYS A 63 -13.05 18.84 11.79
N HIS A 64 -12.71 18.30 10.62
CA HIS A 64 -11.88 18.98 9.63
C HIS A 64 -12.58 19.11 8.27
N ASP A 65 -12.92 20.33 7.84
CA ASP A 65 -13.59 20.57 6.54
C ASP A 65 -12.79 20.09 5.31
N VAL A 66 -11.47 19.90 5.46
CA VAL A 66 -10.60 19.36 4.39
C VAL A 66 -10.82 17.87 4.18
N VAL A 67 -11.48 17.17 5.09
CA VAL A 67 -11.85 15.77 4.95
C VAL A 67 -13.22 15.69 4.29
N LYS A 68 -13.31 14.95 3.18
CA LYS A 68 -14.56 14.77 2.44
C LYS A 68 -15.34 13.56 2.91
N GLU A 69 -14.64 12.45 3.14
CA GLU A 69 -15.27 11.17 3.45
C GLU A 69 -14.24 10.21 4.05
N ALA A 70 -14.59 9.58 5.16
CA ALA A 70 -13.95 8.38 5.68
C ALA A 70 -14.79 7.14 5.34
N ARG A 71 -14.18 6.17 4.66
CA ARG A 71 -14.85 4.94 4.21
C ARG A 71 -13.95 3.72 4.34
N GLY A 72 -14.54 2.52 4.42
CA GLY A 72 -13.78 1.28 4.42
C GLY A 72 -14.54 0.10 4.99
N ARG A 73 -13.87 -1.05 5.02
CA ARG A 73 -14.37 -2.29 5.63
C ARG A 73 -13.22 -3.14 6.16
N GLY A 74 -13.31 -3.56 7.42
CA GLY A 74 -12.21 -4.22 8.11
C GLY A 74 -10.98 -3.31 8.11
N MET A 75 -9.80 -3.87 7.82
CA MET A 75 -8.56 -3.10 7.79
C MET A 75 -8.27 -2.40 6.46
N LEU A 76 -9.19 -2.40 5.48
CA LEU A 76 -9.03 -1.65 4.24
C LEU A 76 -9.84 -0.35 4.31
N LEU A 77 -9.18 0.74 4.64
CA LEU A 77 -9.78 2.04 4.93
C LEU A 77 -9.23 3.13 3.99
N GLY A 78 -10.04 4.16 3.76
CA GLY A 78 -9.70 5.30 2.95
C GLY A 78 -10.20 6.60 3.57
N LEU A 79 -9.37 7.63 3.51
CA LEU A 79 -9.72 9.00 3.89
C LEU A 79 -9.55 9.90 2.66
N GLU A 80 -10.67 10.37 2.12
CA GLU A 80 -10.70 11.30 1.00
C GLU A 80 -10.58 12.73 1.50
N LEU A 81 -9.67 13.48 0.91
CA LEU A 81 -9.40 14.88 1.23
C LEU A 81 -9.86 15.80 0.09
N GLN A 82 -10.31 16.99 0.45
CA GLN A 82 -10.51 18.11 -0.45
C GLN A 82 -9.26 18.99 -0.41
N PRO A 83 -8.53 19.14 -1.53
CA PRO A 83 -7.38 20.02 -1.57
C PRO A 83 -7.77 21.46 -1.20
N GLN A 84 -7.04 22.05 -0.26
CA GLN A 84 -7.29 23.42 0.20
C GLN A 84 -5.95 24.14 0.46
N GLY A 85 -5.66 25.18 -0.32
CA GLY A 85 -4.38 25.89 -0.22
C GLY A 85 -3.19 24.99 -0.54
N SER A 86 -2.24 24.89 0.39
CA SER A 86 -1.08 23.97 0.30
C SER A 86 -1.41 22.53 0.74
N LEU A 87 -2.57 22.31 1.37
CA LEU A 87 -2.96 20.99 1.85
C LEU A 87 -3.46 20.14 0.68
N SER A 88 -2.71 19.08 0.41
CA SER A 88 -2.99 18.04 -0.57
C SER A 88 -2.78 16.66 0.07
N VAL A 89 -3.36 15.62 -0.53
CA VAL A 89 -3.14 14.24 -0.09
C VAL A 89 -1.65 13.88 -0.02
N GLN A 90 -0.85 14.41 -0.95
CA GLN A 90 0.59 14.19 -0.98
C GLN A 90 1.29 14.87 0.20
N SER A 91 0.95 16.13 0.51
CA SER A 91 1.54 16.83 1.66
C SER A 91 1.20 16.17 2.99
N VAL A 92 -0.01 15.61 3.13
CA VAL A 92 -0.41 14.87 4.34
C VAL A 92 0.33 13.54 4.43
N TYR A 93 0.50 12.83 3.30
CA TYR A 93 1.33 11.63 3.25
C TYR A 93 2.79 11.92 3.64
N GLU A 94 3.40 12.97 3.09
CA GLU A 94 4.78 13.37 3.40
C GLU A 94 4.93 13.70 4.89
N ALA A 95 3.97 14.43 5.47
CA ALA A 95 3.95 14.69 6.89
C ALA A 95 3.79 13.40 7.73
N LEU A 96 2.87 12.50 7.37
CA LEU A 96 2.73 11.21 8.08
C LEU A 96 4.04 10.40 8.05
N LEU A 97 4.76 10.42 6.94
CA LEU A 97 6.06 9.77 6.82
C LEU A 97 7.11 10.37 7.77
N GLU A 98 7.13 11.70 7.94
CA GLU A 98 7.98 12.38 8.93
C GLU A 98 7.63 12.00 10.38
N TYR A 99 6.36 11.68 10.65
CA TYR A 99 5.89 11.18 11.94
C TYR A 99 6.12 9.66 12.11
N GLY A 100 6.70 8.99 11.09
CA GLY A 100 7.04 7.57 11.13
C GLY A 100 5.95 6.62 10.63
N PHE A 101 4.88 7.14 10.02
CA PHE A 101 3.79 6.33 9.48
C PHE A 101 3.93 6.15 7.97
N LEU A 102 4.02 4.90 7.54
CA LEU A 102 3.96 4.54 6.13
C LEU A 102 2.52 4.18 5.76
N VAL A 103 1.91 4.99 4.90
CA VAL A 103 0.54 4.78 4.40
C VAL A 103 0.51 4.84 2.88
N GLY A 104 -0.51 4.25 2.27
CA GLY A 104 -0.74 4.42 0.84
C GLY A 104 -1.40 5.76 0.54
N TYR A 105 -1.19 6.32 -0.65
CA TYR A 105 -2.03 7.40 -1.15
C TYR A 105 -2.31 7.26 -2.65
N TYR A 106 -3.41 7.86 -3.10
CA TYR A 106 -3.79 7.94 -4.51
C TYR A 106 -4.03 9.40 -4.88
N SER A 107 -3.06 10.01 -5.56
CA SER A 107 -3.04 11.43 -5.88
C SER A 107 -4.25 11.88 -6.69
N ALA A 108 -4.63 11.14 -7.74
CA ALA A 108 -5.74 11.52 -8.61
C ALA A 108 -7.11 11.50 -7.91
N GLY A 109 -7.27 10.71 -6.84
CA GLY A 109 -8.50 10.65 -6.05
C GLY A 109 -8.46 11.45 -4.74
N ASN A 110 -7.32 12.05 -4.40
CA ASN A 110 -7.07 12.68 -3.09
C ASN A 110 -7.36 11.76 -1.89
N VAL A 111 -7.02 10.47 -2.00
CA VAL A 111 -7.31 9.47 -0.96
C VAL A 111 -6.04 8.99 -0.27
N LEU A 112 -5.99 9.07 1.06
CA LEU A 112 -5.07 8.26 1.88
C LEU A 112 -5.67 6.86 2.06
N ARG A 113 -4.85 5.83 1.92
CA ARG A 113 -5.24 4.42 2.06
C ARG A 113 -4.52 3.82 3.25
N PHE A 114 -5.29 3.15 4.10
CA PHE A 114 -4.80 2.41 5.24
C PHE A 114 -5.16 0.94 5.04
N ASP A 115 -4.14 0.10 4.98
CA ASP A 115 -4.20 -1.35 4.85
C ASP A 115 -3.20 -2.03 5.80
N PRO A 116 -3.21 -1.70 7.11
CA PRO A 116 -2.26 -2.28 8.06
C PRO A 116 -2.50 -3.79 8.25
N ALA A 117 -1.48 -4.47 8.77
CA ALA A 117 -1.59 -5.87 9.13
C ALA A 117 -2.69 -6.12 10.17
N LEU A 118 -3.33 -7.29 10.13
CA LEU A 118 -4.35 -7.70 11.13
C LEU A 118 -3.79 -7.76 12.56
N THR A 119 -2.46 -7.81 12.68
CA THR A 119 -1.69 -7.81 13.93
C THR A 119 -1.42 -6.42 14.48
N VAL A 120 -1.89 -5.35 13.85
CA VAL A 120 -1.69 -3.98 14.35
C VAL A 120 -2.31 -3.81 15.74
N GLU A 121 -1.65 -3.05 16.59
CA GLU A 121 -2.13 -2.75 17.93
C GLU A 121 -2.94 -1.46 17.98
N LYS A 122 -3.82 -1.36 18.98
CA LYS A 122 -4.74 -0.24 19.11
C LYS A 122 -3.98 1.08 19.31
N GLU A 123 -2.86 1.02 20.00
CA GLU A 123 -1.98 2.14 20.32
C GLU A 123 -1.35 2.73 19.06
N ASP A 124 -0.96 1.89 18.10
CA ASP A 124 -0.41 2.34 16.81
C ASP A 124 -1.47 3.09 16.00
N VAL A 125 -2.70 2.54 15.96
CA VAL A 125 -3.84 3.19 15.30
C VAL A 125 -4.19 4.51 15.98
N ALA A 126 -4.21 4.55 17.32
CA ALA A 126 -4.47 5.76 18.08
C ALA A 126 -3.40 6.85 17.82
N SER A 127 -2.13 6.46 17.81
CA SER A 127 -1.00 7.35 17.53
C SER A 127 -1.06 7.93 16.12
N LEU A 128 -1.46 7.12 15.13
CA LEU A 128 -1.68 7.56 13.76
C LEU A 128 -2.83 8.57 13.69
N LEU A 129 -3.96 8.28 14.32
CA LEU A 129 -5.13 9.17 14.34
C LEU A 129 -4.79 10.53 14.99
N GLU A 130 -4.06 10.52 16.11
CA GLU A 130 -3.60 11.74 16.76
C GLU A 130 -2.64 12.54 15.88
N SER A 131 -1.69 11.86 15.22
CA SER A 131 -0.74 12.51 14.31
C SER A 131 -1.46 13.13 13.11
N LEU A 132 -2.42 12.40 12.55
CA LEU A 132 -3.25 12.87 11.45
C LEU A 132 -4.09 14.08 11.85
N ASP A 133 -4.70 14.08 13.04
CA ASP A 133 -5.43 15.22 13.60
C ASP A 133 -4.55 16.48 13.65
N ARG A 134 -3.33 16.35 14.21
CA ARG A 134 -2.36 17.45 14.29
C ARG A 134 -1.95 17.98 12.92
N ILE A 135 -1.76 17.10 11.94
CA ILE A 135 -1.39 17.48 10.57
C ILE A 135 -2.53 18.26 9.90
N LEU A 136 -3.77 17.80 10.06
CA LEU A 136 -4.96 18.46 9.49
C LEU A 136 -5.28 19.78 10.20
N GLU A 137 -5.01 19.90 11.50
CA GLU A 137 -5.21 21.12 12.30
C GLU A 137 -4.20 22.22 11.95
N ARG A 138 -2.93 21.87 11.74
CA ARG A 138 -1.84 22.81 11.42
C ARG A 138 -1.90 23.33 9.98
N ARG A 139 -3.09 23.76 9.50
CA ARG A 139 -3.41 24.26 8.14
C ARG A 139 -2.50 25.38 7.57
N ARG A 140 -1.32 25.69 8.14
CA ARG A 140 -0.46 26.82 7.76
C ARG A 140 1.04 26.58 7.65
N ASP A 141 1.64 25.53 8.23
CA ASP A 141 3.12 25.49 8.36
C ASP A 141 3.80 24.23 7.81
N VAL A 142 3.10 23.40 7.04
CA VAL A 142 3.77 22.31 6.33
C VAL A 142 4.55 22.92 5.17
N LEU A 143 5.80 23.30 5.46
CA LEU A 143 6.80 23.66 4.45
C LEU A 143 6.85 22.54 3.41
N PRO A 144 6.98 22.86 2.12
CA PRO A 144 7.05 21.82 1.09
C PRO A 144 8.22 20.90 1.40
N TYR A 145 7.93 19.61 1.59
CA TYR A 145 8.93 18.58 1.67
C TYR A 145 9.79 18.65 0.40
N ARG A 146 11.05 19.05 0.56
CA ARG A 146 12.05 18.92 -0.50
C ARG A 146 12.50 17.48 -0.50
N HIS A 147 11.96 16.68 -1.41
CA HIS A 147 12.53 15.37 -1.72
C HIS A 147 14.02 15.55 -2.03
N PRO A 148 14.96 14.88 -1.34
CA PRO A 148 16.34 14.87 -1.75
C PRO A 148 16.47 13.93 -2.96
N VAL A 149 15.95 14.37 -4.12
CA VAL A 149 16.41 13.84 -5.40
C VAL A 149 17.80 14.44 -5.64
N GLY A 150 18.81 13.92 -4.94
CA GLY A 150 20.14 14.51 -5.00
C GLY A 150 21.22 13.99 -4.07
N ALA A 151 20.94 13.06 -3.16
CA ALA A 151 22.02 12.31 -2.51
C ALA A 151 22.37 11.08 -3.36
N VAL A 152 22.75 11.33 -4.62
CA VAL A 152 23.61 10.37 -5.32
C VAL A 152 24.92 10.43 -4.55
N VAL A 153 25.28 9.35 -3.86
CA VAL A 153 26.63 9.21 -3.34
C VAL A 153 27.55 9.36 -4.55
N SER A 154 28.18 10.52 -4.67
CA SER A 154 29.23 10.70 -5.67
C SER A 154 30.35 9.77 -5.27
N ASP A 155 30.72 8.86 -6.17
CA ASP A 155 32.02 8.23 -6.03
C ASP A 155 33.10 9.32 -6.07
N GLU A 156 34.29 8.96 -5.61
CA GLU A 156 35.46 9.84 -5.47
C GLU A 156 35.93 10.42 -6.83
N ASN A 157 35.29 10.05 -7.93
CA ASN A 157 35.60 10.42 -9.31
C ASN A 157 34.47 11.14 -10.06
N GLY A 158 33.37 11.54 -9.40
CA GLY A 158 32.38 12.46 -9.96
C GLY A 158 31.66 11.99 -11.22
N ARG A 159 31.49 10.67 -11.43
CA ARG A 159 30.71 10.14 -12.56
C ARG A 159 29.32 9.74 -12.11
N SER A 160 28.30 10.29 -12.77
CA SER A 160 26.90 9.86 -12.61
C SER A 160 26.78 8.37 -12.91
N PRO A 161 26.05 7.57 -12.12
CA PRO A 161 25.80 6.17 -12.45
C PRO A 161 24.87 6.14 -13.66
N THR A 162 25.45 5.92 -14.85
CA THR A 162 24.68 5.54 -16.01
C THR A 162 23.98 4.23 -15.66
N HIS A 163 22.65 4.22 -15.72
CA HIS A 163 21.90 2.96 -15.76
C HIS A 163 22.60 2.04 -16.76
N PRO A 164 22.99 0.82 -16.39
CA PRO A 164 23.48 -0.12 -17.37
C PRO A 164 22.29 -0.46 -18.27
N MET A 165 22.23 0.21 -19.43
CA MET A 165 21.59 -0.34 -20.62
C MET A 165 22.10 -1.77 -20.76
N VAL A 166 21.18 -2.73 -20.76
CA VAL A 166 21.44 -4.12 -21.13
C VAL A 166 22.16 -4.09 -22.48
N ARG A 167 23.49 -4.22 -22.46
CA ARG A 167 24.29 -4.48 -23.64
C ARG A 167 24.07 -5.93 -24.00
N THR A 168 23.32 -6.18 -25.05
CA THR A 168 23.40 -7.43 -25.82
C THR A 168 24.86 -7.66 -26.16
N ALA A 169 25.41 -8.76 -25.67
CA ALA A 169 26.76 -9.19 -26.01
C ALA A 169 26.79 -9.56 -27.50
N GLY A 170 27.40 -8.69 -28.32
CA GLY A 170 27.84 -9.06 -29.66
C GLY A 170 29.02 -10.00 -29.55
N GLY A 171 28.84 -11.24 -30.00
CA GLY A 171 29.88 -12.27 -30.05
C GLY A 171 29.84 -13.04 -31.36
N LYS A 172 30.59 -12.53 -32.34
CA LYS A 172 31.29 -13.20 -33.46
C LYS A 172 30.46 -14.03 -34.47
N GLY A 173 30.58 -13.63 -35.73
CA GLY A 173 30.02 -14.32 -36.88
C GLY A 173 30.64 -15.69 -37.15
N ILE A 174 29.88 -16.51 -37.86
CA ILE A 174 30.34 -17.72 -38.55
C ILE A 174 29.61 -17.76 -39.90
N GLU A 175 30.39 -17.93 -40.96
CA GLU A 175 30.02 -17.94 -42.37
C GLU A 175 29.04 -19.07 -42.71
N THR A 176 28.04 -18.75 -43.53
CA THR A 176 27.18 -19.72 -44.23
C THR A 176 27.92 -20.28 -45.44
N THR A 177 28.13 -21.60 -45.45
CA THR A 177 28.16 -22.44 -46.65
C THR A 177 26.97 -23.38 -46.58
#